data_AF-A0A661CMC4-F1
#
_entry.id   AF-A0A661CMC4-F1
#
_cell.length_a   1.000
_cell.length_b   1.000
_cell.length_c   1.000
_cell.angle_alpha   90.00
_cell.angle_beta   90.00
_cell.angle_gamma   90.00
#
_symmetry.space_group_name_H-M   'P 1'
#
loop_
_entity.id
_entity.type
_entity.pdbx_description
1 polymer ?
#
loop_
_entity_poly.entity_id
_entity_poly.type
_entity_poly.pdbx_seq_one_letter_code
_entity_poly.pdbx_strand_id
1 'polypeptide(L)'
;MEYAEHYAKPFHGELGGTFARVNDFNHEFFIRWGKIDFDVYYGVQANVKVILKVFSNNNITETYIIDTDPYDISWDRHKRRTRDFYIHPFSETFGQINCIKISYVVHLNERSIVSEKEYIYMDWPQLQGNQDEHQYRRITDEYSTANYHRTYELNADALQCDTDWFNNHFESLELIPKFTKGQPEHPYHPKNYIHHLINKVIHSKQDEPDRLCTIKVSVDCIDDADFISHLIHASKQGVWVQCIVDWRKMTLTNSHNYARLKHSGIELIGVVCSPQHHLIEVEPDMHTKFIIFNDEDCIQGSFNITFDRWWANWESGMTFHSKGVCRLFDNIFQSQRGGVIQKYGIDPHSQFNLLYTFGRHTMQNGNIYFPHQAILSEIHRAHHSIKLTLFMVGELLGEHSDSVICALINAKHRGVDVQILFNGHLARQGEIGK
;
A
#
# COMPACT_ATOMS: atom_id res chain seq x y z
N MET A 1 21.30 -11.32 17.97
CA MET A 1 20.23 -10.69 17.16
C MET A 1 19.61 -11.79 16.34
N GLU A 2 18.28 -11.83 16.25
CA GLU A 2 17.56 -12.84 15.48
C GLU A 2 17.38 -12.34 14.04
N TYR A 3 17.65 -13.19 13.05
CA TYR A 3 17.59 -12.84 11.63
C TYR A 3 16.68 -13.78 10.85
N ALA A 4 16.12 -13.28 9.76
CA ALA A 4 15.17 -14.04 8.92
C ALA A 4 15.78 -15.33 8.35
N GLU A 5 17.10 -15.35 8.12
CA GLU A 5 17.88 -16.48 7.60
C GLU A 5 17.79 -17.75 8.45
N HIS A 6 17.42 -17.63 9.74
CA HIS A 6 17.14 -18.78 10.61
C HIS A 6 15.84 -19.50 10.25
N TYR A 7 14.91 -18.80 9.59
CA TYR A 7 13.57 -19.28 9.30
C TYR A 7 13.31 -19.48 7.82
N ALA A 8 13.90 -18.66 6.96
CA ALA A 8 13.72 -18.76 5.52
C ALA A 8 15.02 -18.44 4.78
N LYS A 9 15.21 -19.02 3.59
CA LYS A 9 16.33 -18.69 2.71
C LYS A 9 15.88 -18.61 1.25
N PRO A 10 16.20 -17.54 0.51
CA PRO A 10 16.00 -17.52 -0.94
C PRO A 10 16.96 -18.53 -1.57
N PHE A 11 16.48 -19.32 -2.54
CA PHE A 11 17.34 -20.30 -3.22
C PHE A 11 17.30 -20.19 -4.75
N HIS A 12 16.23 -19.66 -5.32
CA HIS A 12 16.06 -19.57 -6.77
C HIS A 12 15.40 -18.25 -7.18
N GLY A 13 15.91 -17.64 -8.24
CA GLY A 13 15.32 -16.48 -8.89
C GLY A 13 15.18 -16.71 -10.39
N GLU A 14 14.07 -16.25 -10.96
CA GLU A 14 13.74 -16.33 -12.38
C GLU A 14 13.28 -14.97 -12.91
N LEU A 15 13.96 -14.45 -13.91
CA LEU A 15 13.56 -13.26 -14.66
C LEU A 15 13.13 -13.68 -16.07
N GLY A 16 11.84 -13.53 -16.36
CA GLY A 16 11.25 -13.89 -17.65
C GLY A 16 11.63 -12.94 -18.79
N GLY A 17 11.16 -13.26 -20.00
CA GLY A 17 11.38 -12.43 -21.19
C GLY A 17 10.69 -11.07 -21.14
N THR A 18 11.12 -10.15 -22.01
CA THR A 18 10.54 -8.81 -22.17
C THR A 18 9.19 -8.86 -22.88
N PHE A 19 8.26 -8.02 -22.46
CA PHE A 19 7.00 -7.79 -23.16
C PHE A 19 6.54 -6.34 -23.02
N ALA A 20 5.78 -5.87 -24.00
CA ALA A 20 5.25 -4.51 -24.01
C ALA A 20 4.00 -4.36 -23.14
N ARG A 21 3.88 -3.20 -22.51
CA ARG A 21 2.68 -2.71 -21.81
C ARG A 21 2.40 -1.28 -22.20
N VAL A 22 1.13 -0.97 -22.39
CA VAL A 22 0.67 0.38 -22.62
C VAL A 22 -0.06 0.83 -21.36
N ASN A 23 0.17 2.06 -20.92
CA ASN A 23 -0.59 2.64 -19.80
C ASN A 23 -1.80 3.46 -20.28
N ASP A 24 -2.57 4.00 -19.34
CA ASP A 24 -3.74 4.86 -19.62
C ASP A 24 -3.42 6.10 -20.51
N PHE A 25 -2.16 6.51 -20.59
CA PHE A 25 -1.69 7.63 -21.42
C PHE A 25 -1.21 7.18 -22.81
N ASN A 26 -1.44 5.92 -23.17
CA ASN A 26 -0.97 5.31 -24.40
C ASN A 26 0.57 5.30 -24.54
N HIS A 27 1.30 5.37 -23.42
CA HIS A 27 2.76 5.21 -23.41
C HIS A 27 3.12 3.73 -23.32
N GLU A 28 4.05 3.30 -24.16
CA GLU A 28 4.56 1.93 -24.19
C GLU A 28 5.78 1.75 -23.27
N PHE A 29 5.78 0.66 -22.51
CA PHE A 29 6.82 0.25 -21.57
C PHE A 29 7.20 -1.20 -21.86
N PHE A 30 8.50 -1.46 -21.98
CA PHE A 30 9.01 -2.83 -22.15
C PHE A 30 9.45 -3.35 -20.80
N ILE A 31 8.69 -4.29 -20.23
CA ILE A 31 8.93 -4.79 -18.88
C ILE A 31 9.27 -6.27 -18.87
N ARG A 32 9.91 -6.71 -17.79
CA ARG A 32 10.19 -8.12 -17.51
C ARG A 32 9.53 -8.52 -16.20
N TRP A 33 9.01 -9.73 -16.13
CA TRP A 33 8.46 -10.29 -14.89
C TRP A 33 9.53 -11.10 -14.14
N GLY A 34 9.41 -11.18 -12.81
CA GLY A 34 10.33 -11.90 -11.95
C GLY A 34 9.63 -12.74 -10.89
N LYS A 35 10.31 -13.81 -10.45
CA LYS A 35 9.91 -14.73 -9.38
C LYS A 35 11.09 -15.10 -8.49
N ILE A 36 10.83 -15.27 -7.20
CA ILE A 36 11.82 -15.74 -6.23
C ILE A 36 11.19 -16.84 -5.38
N ASP A 37 11.92 -17.93 -5.21
CA ASP A 37 11.54 -19.04 -4.34
C ASP A 37 12.40 -19.09 -3.06
N PHE A 38 11.73 -19.44 -1.97
CA PHE A 38 12.28 -19.54 -0.62
C PHE A 38 12.02 -20.92 -0.03
N ASP A 39 13.03 -21.48 0.62
CA ASP A 39 12.84 -22.57 1.59
C ASP A 39 12.47 -21.93 2.93
N VAL A 40 11.44 -22.44 3.60
CA VAL A 40 11.01 -21.98 4.93
C VAL A 40 11.06 -23.15 5.91
N TYR A 41 11.92 -23.02 6.93
CA TYR A 41 12.20 -24.01 7.96
C TYR A 41 11.29 -23.85 9.18
N TYR A 42 10.02 -23.56 8.92
CA TYR A 42 8.97 -23.43 9.92
C TYR A 42 7.61 -23.81 9.31
N GLY A 43 6.62 -24.08 10.15
CA GLY A 43 5.26 -24.35 9.70
C GLY A 43 4.64 -23.16 8.95
N VAL A 44 3.47 -23.38 8.34
CA VAL A 44 2.76 -22.43 7.45
C VAL A 44 2.48 -21.05 8.06
N GLN A 45 2.49 -20.95 9.40
CA GLN A 45 2.38 -19.71 10.15
C GLN A 45 3.52 -18.70 9.87
N ALA A 46 4.68 -19.16 9.40
CA ALA A 46 5.74 -18.27 8.97
C ALA A 46 5.45 -17.73 7.57
N ASN A 47 5.23 -16.42 7.47
CA ASN A 47 5.06 -15.73 6.20
C ASN A 47 6.36 -15.03 5.79
N VAL A 48 6.60 -14.84 4.50
CA VAL A 48 7.75 -14.11 3.96
C VAL A 48 7.25 -12.95 3.11
N LYS A 49 7.79 -11.76 3.32
CA LYS A 49 7.64 -10.61 2.41
C LYS A 49 9.00 -10.25 1.84
N VAL A 50 9.06 -9.92 0.56
CA VAL A 50 10.31 -9.59 -0.12
C VAL A 50 10.43 -8.07 -0.31
N ILE A 51 11.61 -7.53 -0.01
CA ILE A 51 12.01 -6.18 -0.38
C ILE A 51 12.91 -6.30 -1.62
N LEU A 52 12.44 -5.82 -2.77
CA LEU A 52 13.21 -5.76 -4.00
C LEU A 52 13.82 -4.37 -4.16
N LYS A 53 15.12 -4.30 -4.44
CA LYS A 53 15.83 -3.06 -4.78
C LYS A 53 16.40 -3.14 -6.18
N VAL A 54 15.93 -2.26 -7.05
CA VAL A 54 16.38 -2.15 -8.45
C VAL A 54 17.27 -0.94 -8.58
N PHE A 55 18.54 -1.18 -8.89
CA PHE A 55 19.57 -0.14 -9.03
C PHE A 55 19.75 0.21 -10.51
N SER A 56 19.80 1.50 -10.82
CA SER A 56 20.00 2.02 -12.17
C SER A 56 21.23 2.92 -12.27
N ASN A 57 21.76 3.10 -13.47
CA ASN A 57 23.00 3.86 -13.72
C ASN A 57 22.93 5.34 -13.32
N ASN A 58 21.73 5.92 -13.15
CA ASN A 58 21.54 7.31 -12.73
C ASN A 58 21.47 7.50 -11.20
N ASN A 59 22.06 6.58 -10.42
CA ASN A 59 22.00 6.57 -8.95
C ASN A 59 20.56 6.55 -8.39
N ILE A 60 19.62 5.99 -9.15
CA ILE A 60 18.26 5.73 -8.68
C ILE A 60 18.21 4.31 -8.12
N THR A 61 17.54 4.18 -6.98
CA THR A 61 17.13 2.89 -6.44
C THR A 61 15.61 2.87 -6.33
N GLU A 62 14.96 1.98 -7.05
CA GLU A 62 13.53 1.71 -6.85
C GLU A 62 13.38 0.60 -5.82
N THR A 63 12.48 0.78 -4.84
CA THR A 63 12.24 -0.21 -3.79
C THR A 63 10.81 -0.71 -3.90
N TYR A 64 10.62 -2.02 -3.78
CA TYR A 64 9.31 -2.66 -3.84
C TYR A 64 9.10 -3.61 -2.66
N ILE A 65 7.86 -3.73 -2.19
CA ILE A 65 7.42 -4.80 -1.28
C ILE A 65 6.58 -5.77 -2.09
N ILE A 66 6.93 -7.06 -2.02
CA ILE A 66 6.29 -8.12 -2.80
C ILE A 66 5.81 -9.21 -1.85
N ASP A 67 4.53 -9.55 -1.96
CA ASP A 67 3.93 -10.65 -1.22
C ASP A 67 4.33 -12.01 -1.79
N THR A 68 4.28 -13.04 -0.95
CA THR A 68 4.60 -14.42 -1.33
C THR A 68 3.43 -15.35 -1.00
N ASP A 69 3.29 -16.43 -1.77
CA ASP A 69 2.29 -17.47 -1.55
C ASP A 69 2.99 -18.80 -1.15
N PRO A 70 2.41 -19.57 -0.19
CA PRO A 70 3.00 -20.81 0.27
C PRO A 70 2.73 -21.99 -0.68
N TYR A 71 3.68 -22.92 -0.77
CA TYR A 71 3.54 -24.19 -1.49
C TYR A 71 4.43 -25.27 -0.85
N ASP A 72 4.32 -26.52 -1.31
CA ASP A 72 5.06 -27.67 -0.75
C ASP A 72 4.96 -27.77 0.79
N ILE A 73 3.75 -27.65 1.32
CA ILE A 73 3.52 -27.48 2.76
C ILE A 73 3.68 -28.80 3.52
N SER A 74 4.49 -28.77 4.57
CA SER A 74 4.62 -29.78 5.63
C SER A 74 4.35 -29.13 7.00
N TRP A 75 4.28 -29.94 8.05
CA TRP A 75 3.95 -29.45 9.40
C TRP A 75 5.04 -28.52 9.99
N ASP A 76 6.31 -28.75 9.67
CA ASP A 76 7.49 -28.04 10.18
C ASP A 76 8.27 -27.24 9.13
N ARG A 77 7.86 -27.32 7.87
CA ARG A 77 8.52 -26.64 6.75
C ARG A 77 7.56 -26.41 5.61
N HIS A 78 7.86 -25.43 4.77
CA HIS A 78 7.18 -25.22 3.50
C HIS A 78 8.09 -24.43 2.57
N LYS A 79 7.61 -24.12 1.37
CA LYS A 79 8.25 -23.15 0.49
C LYS A 79 7.34 -21.96 0.26
N ARG A 80 7.93 -20.84 -0.11
CA ARG A 80 7.17 -19.65 -0.52
C ARG A 80 7.72 -19.11 -1.81
N ARG A 81 6.82 -18.61 -2.65
CA ARG A 81 7.13 -18.01 -3.95
C ARG A 81 6.59 -16.60 -3.97
N THR A 82 7.37 -15.63 -4.42
CA THR A 82 6.83 -14.28 -4.67
C THR A 82 5.72 -14.34 -5.71
N ARG A 83 4.70 -13.51 -5.54
CA ARG A 83 3.86 -13.14 -6.68
C ARG A 83 4.71 -12.49 -7.77
N ASP A 84 4.25 -12.52 -9.01
CA ASP A 84 5.02 -12.02 -10.14
C ASP A 84 5.29 -10.53 -9.92
N PHE A 85 6.54 -10.10 -9.91
CA PHE A 85 6.88 -8.69 -9.84
C PHE A 85 7.43 -8.23 -11.18
N TYR A 86 7.41 -6.93 -11.43
CA TYR A 86 7.79 -6.39 -12.72
C TYR A 86 8.88 -5.34 -12.58
N ILE A 87 9.81 -5.37 -13.52
CA ILE A 87 10.89 -4.40 -13.63
C ILE A 87 10.87 -3.76 -15.00
N HIS A 88 11.27 -2.49 -15.05
CA HIS A 88 11.45 -1.76 -16.29
C HIS A 88 12.97 -1.69 -16.60
N PRO A 89 13.51 -2.53 -17.52
CA PRO A 89 14.96 -2.66 -17.69
C PRO A 89 15.65 -1.38 -18.17
N PHE A 90 14.94 -0.57 -18.95
CA PHE A 90 15.44 0.70 -19.43
C PHE A 90 14.32 1.73 -19.37
N SER A 91 14.51 2.75 -18.54
CA SER A 91 13.67 3.94 -18.54
C SER A 91 14.45 5.09 -19.15
N GLU A 92 13.84 5.85 -20.06
CA GLU A 92 14.44 7.09 -20.56
C GLU A 92 14.70 8.09 -19.42
N THR A 93 13.89 8.04 -18.36
CA THR A 93 13.99 8.95 -17.22
C THR A 93 14.95 8.43 -16.14
N PHE A 94 14.94 7.12 -15.87
CA PHE A 94 15.70 6.53 -14.75
C PHE A 94 17.01 5.85 -15.18
N GLY A 95 17.23 5.74 -16.48
CA GLY A 95 18.36 5.04 -17.07
C GLY A 95 18.16 3.52 -17.09
N GLN A 96 19.26 2.84 -17.35
CA GLN A 96 19.31 1.39 -17.45
C GLN A 96 19.55 0.75 -16.08
N ILE A 97 18.83 -0.33 -15.79
CA ILE A 97 19.04 -1.13 -14.58
C ILE A 97 20.39 -1.86 -14.65
N ASN A 98 21.09 -1.95 -13.52
CA ASN A 98 22.40 -2.56 -13.45
C ASN A 98 22.55 -3.68 -12.43
N CYS A 99 21.71 -3.69 -11.40
CA CYS A 99 21.70 -4.71 -10.37
C CYS A 99 20.32 -4.74 -9.73
N ILE A 100 19.89 -5.93 -9.34
CA ILE A 100 18.70 -6.13 -8.53
C ILE A 100 19.10 -6.94 -7.32
N LYS A 101 18.83 -6.39 -6.15
CA LYS A 101 19.03 -7.08 -4.88
C LYS A 101 17.71 -7.33 -4.18
N ILE A 102 17.71 -8.33 -3.30
CA ILE A 102 16.59 -8.64 -2.45
C ILE A 102 17.02 -8.68 -0.99
N SER A 103 16.18 -8.16 -0.11
CA SER A 103 16.13 -8.56 1.29
C SER A 103 14.72 -9.07 1.58
N TYR A 104 14.48 -9.60 2.78
CA TYR A 104 13.17 -10.15 3.11
C TYR A 104 12.86 -10.01 4.60
N VAL A 105 11.58 -10.14 4.92
CA VAL A 105 11.05 -10.14 6.27
C VAL A 105 10.30 -11.44 6.50
N VAL A 106 10.62 -12.15 7.57
CA VAL A 106 9.81 -13.26 8.07
C VAL A 106 8.83 -12.73 9.10
N HIS A 107 7.54 -13.00 8.89
CA HIS A 107 6.49 -12.73 9.87
C HIS A 107 6.28 -13.99 10.70
N LEU A 108 6.52 -13.89 12.00
CA LEU A 108 6.35 -15.00 12.91
C LEU A 108 5.97 -14.49 14.31
N ASN A 109 4.97 -15.10 14.93
CA ASN A 109 4.53 -14.78 16.30
C ASN A 109 4.29 -13.28 16.53
N GLU A 110 3.53 -12.65 15.62
CA GLU A 110 3.20 -11.21 15.67
C GLU A 110 4.39 -10.26 15.50
N ARG A 111 5.53 -10.75 14.98
CA ARG A 111 6.76 -9.97 14.80
C ARG A 111 7.31 -10.09 13.39
N SER A 112 7.97 -9.01 12.96
CA SER A 112 8.73 -8.92 11.73
C SER A 112 10.23 -9.15 12.02
N ILE A 113 10.79 -10.20 11.45
CA ILE A 113 12.19 -10.56 11.58
C ILE A 113 12.84 -10.27 10.23
N VAL A 114 13.72 -9.26 10.17
CA VAL A 114 14.37 -8.83 8.92
C VAL A 114 15.58 -9.72 8.60
N SER A 115 15.86 -9.90 7.31
CA SER A 115 17.07 -10.57 6.86
C SER A 115 18.31 -9.75 7.26
N GLU A 116 19.39 -10.43 7.62
CA GLU A 116 20.68 -9.79 7.88
C GLU A 116 21.25 -9.18 6.58
N LYS A 117 21.05 -9.88 5.47
CA LYS A 117 21.70 -9.60 4.20
C LYS A 117 20.73 -9.15 3.10
N GLU A 118 21.29 -8.43 2.16
CA GLU A 118 20.78 -8.23 0.82
C GLU A 118 21.50 -9.17 -0.14
N TYR A 119 20.74 -9.92 -0.91
CA TYR A 119 21.21 -10.95 -1.84
C TYR A 119 21.08 -10.46 -3.28
N ILE A 120 21.99 -10.87 -4.17
CA ILE A 120 21.84 -10.56 -5.60
C ILE A 120 20.75 -11.45 -6.18
N TYR A 121 19.71 -10.82 -6.73
CA TYR A 121 18.70 -11.49 -7.54
C TYR A 121 19.14 -11.58 -9.00
N MET A 122 19.58 -10.45 -9.57
CA MET A 122 20.15 -10.36 -10.92
C MET A 122 21.25 -9.29 -10.96
N ASP A 123 22.30 -9.52 -11.74
CA ASP A 123 23.43 -8.61 -11.93
C ASP A 123 23.54 -8.18 -13.40
N TRP A 124 24.49 -7.29 -13.68
CA TRP A 124 24.65 -6.66 -14.98
C TRP A 124 24.61 -7.66 -16.16
N PRO A 125 25.42 -8.74 -16.19
CA PRO A 125 25.41 -9.65 -17.34
C PRO A 125 24.05 -10.32 -17.59
N GLN A 126 23.33 -10.71 -16.54
CA GLN A 126 22.00 -11.32 -16.69
C GLN A 126 20.95 -10.31 -17.14
N LEU A 127 21.04 -9.06 -16.65
CA LEU A 127 20.12 -7.99 -17.03
C LEU A 127 20.35 -7.52 -18.48
N GLN A 128 21.59 -7.61 -18.97
CA GLN A 128 21.99 -7.30 -20.35
C GLN A 128 21.95 -8.51 -21.30
N GLY A 129 21.58 -9.68 -20.80
CA GLY A 129 21.41 -10.88 -21.61
C GLY A 129 20.31 -10.70 -22.68
N ASN A 130 20.14 -11.73 -23.51
CA ASN A 130 19.07 -11.72 -24.50
C ASN A 130 17.71 -11.48 -23.81
N GLN A 131 17.01 -10.43 -24.24
CA GLN A 131 15.78 -9.96 -23.61
C GLN A 131 14.61 -10.92 -23.78
N ASP A 132 14.65 -11.78 -24.80
CA ASP A 132 13.64 -12.80 -25.06
C ASP A 132 13.86 -14.08 -24.26
N GLU A 133 15.03 -14.22 -23.62
CA GLU A 133 15.39 -15.43 -22.87
C GLU A 133 15.18 -15.26 -21.37
N HIS A 134 14.72 -16.34 -20.75
CA HIS A 134 14.62 -16.44 -19.30
C HIS A 134 16.03 -16.46 -18.69
N GLN A 135 16.19 -15.72 -17.60
CA GLN A 135 17.41 -15.70 -16.81
C GLN A 135 17.14 -16.35 -15.46
N TYR A 136 18.03 -17.24 -15.04
CA TYR A 136 17.92 -17.97 -13.79
C TYR A 136 19.11 -17.68 -12.90
N ARG A 137 18.88 -17.57 -11.59
CA ARG A 137 19.94 -17.43 -10.61
C ARG A 137 19.68 -18.34 -9.42
N ARG A 138 20.67 -19.13 -9.04
CA ARG A 138 20.72 -19.71 -7.70
C ARG A 138 21.14 -18.61 -6.74
N ILE A 139 20.27 -18.26 -5.80
CA ILE A 139 20.53 -17.18 -4.85
C ILE A 139 21.39 -17.74 -3.71
N THR A 140 22.55 -17.12 -3.50
CA THR A 140 23.54 -17.48 -2.47
C THR A 140 24.00 -16.23 -1.73
N ASP A 141 24.76 -16.40 -0.66
CA ASP A 141 25.35 -15.28 0.10
C ASP A 141 26.58 -14.65 -0.57
N GLU A 142 26.96 -15.15 -1.76
CA GLU A 142 28.06 -14.61 -2.54
C GLU A 142 27.74 -13.18 -2.98
N TYR A 143 28.66 -12.25 -2.70
CA TYR A 143 28.50 -10.81 -2.93
C TYR A 143 27.31 -10.15 -2.21
N SER A 144 26.76 -10.81 -1.19
CA SER A 144 25.72 -10.22 -0.35
C SER A 144 26.23 -8.97 0.39
N THR A 145 25.34 -8.02 0.64
CA THR A 145 25.62 -6.81 1.40
C THR A 145 24.76 -6.76 2.67
N ALA A 146 25.08 -5.89 3.62
CA ALA A 146 24.26 -5.71 4.81
C ALA A 146 22.88 -5.14 4.45
N ASN A 147 21.82 -5.68 5.05
CA ASN A 147 20.47 -5.14 4.93
C ASN A 147 20.23 -4.04 5.96
N TYR A 148 19.77 -2.88 5.47
CA TYR A 148 19.41 -1.73 6.29
C TYR A 148 17.90 -1.49 6.41
N HIS A 149 17.07 -2.29 5.73
CA HIS A 149 15.62 -2.22 5.90
C HIS A 149 15.25 -2.65 7.32
N ARG A 150 14.46 -1.84 8.00
CA ARG A 150 13.97 -2.11 9.36
C ARG A 150 12.47 -1.92 9.38
N THR A 151 11.77 -2.78 10.10
CA THR A 151 10.34 -2.66 10.39
C THR A 151 10.16 -2.50 11.89
N TYR A 152 9.00 -2.00 12.30
CA TYR A 152 8.58 -2.04 13.70
C TYR A 152 7.09 -2.32 13.79
N GLU A 153 6.70 -2.90 14.91
CA GLU A 153 5.32 -3.19 15.23
C GLU A 153 4.76 -2.13 16.19
N LEU A 154 3.49 -1.83 16.03
CA LEU A 154 2.74 -1.05 17.01
C LEU A 154 2.34 -1.97 18.18
N ASN A 155 2.01 -1.39 19.33
CA ASN A 155 1.50 -2.17 20.45
C ASN A 155 0.00 -2.47 20.23
N ALA A 156 -0.38 -3.75 20.17
CA ALA A 156 -1.76 -4.17 19.95
C ALA A 156 -2.74 -3.66 21.02
N ASP A 157 -2.34 -3.64 22.30
CA ASP A 157 -3.17 -3.13 23.39
C ASP A 157 -3.39 -1.61 23.26
N ALA A 158 -2.40 -0.86 22.76
CA ALA A 158 -2.55 0.57 22.49
C ALA A 158 -3.54 0.83 21.35
N LEU A 159 -3.52 0.01 20.30
CA LEU A 159 -4.51 0.07 19.21
C LEU A 159 -5.92 -0.26 19.72
N GLN A 160 -6.04 -1.24 20.61
CA GLN A 160 -7.30 -1.57 21.27
C GLN A 160 -7.81 -0.40 22.11
N CYS A 161 -6.95 0.16 22.97
CA CYS A 161 -7.28 1.31 23.81
C CYS A 161 -7.75 2.51 22.98
N ASP A 162 -7.10 2.81 21.85
CA ASP A 162 -7.55 3.89 20.96
C ASP A 162 -8.95 3.62 20.42
N THR A 163 -9.21 2.40 19.93
CA THR A 163 -10.51 2.01 19.38
C THR A 163 -11.61 2.08 20.44
N ASP A 164 -11.35 1.54 21.63
CA ASP A 164 -12.29 1.57 22.76
C ASP A 164 -12.57 3.00 23.23
N TRP A 165 -11.56 3.88 23.19
CA TRP A 165 -11.72 5.29 23.51
C TRP A 165 -12.65 5.99 22.53
N PHE A 166 -12.43 5.84 21.21
CA PHE A 166 -13.26 6.50 20.18
C PHE A 166 -14.69 5.98 20.15
N ASN A 167 -14.92 4.73 20.55
CA ASN A 167 -16.27 4.17 20.69
C ASN A 167 -17.11 4.93 21.73
N ASN A 168 -16.47 5.59 22.71
CA ASN A 168 -17.13 6.35 23.77
C ASN A 168 -16.96 7.88 23.63
N HIS A 169 -16.06 8.34 22.77
CA HIS A 169 -15.69 9.76 22.61
C HIS A 169 -15.57 10.12 21.13
N PHE A 170 -16.60 9.82 20.34
CA PHE A 170 -16.58 10.01 18.89
C PHE A 170 -16.30 11.48 18.49
N GLU A 171 -16.79 12.43 19.27
CA GLU A 171 -16.55 13.87 19.10
C GLU A 171 -15.07 14.26 19.23
N SER A 172 -14.25 13.47 19.92
CA SER A 172 -12.82 13.73 20.07
C SER A 172 -12.02 13.48 18.79
N LEU A 173 -12.64 12.99 17.72
CA LEU A 173 -12.01 12.80 16.42
C LEU A 173 -11.78 14.13 15.68
N GLU A 174 -12.52 15.20 16.07
CA GLU A 174 -12.43 16.54 15.47
C GLU A 174 -12.50 16.51 13.93
N LEU A 175 -13.44 15.72 13.39
CA LEU A 175 -13.55 15.44 11.96
C LEU A 175 -13.85 16.71 11.16
N ILE A 176 -13.02 16.99 10.15
CA ILE A 176 -13.27 18.05 9.17
C ILE A 176 -13.37 17.42 7.78
N PRO A 177 -14.50 17.56 7.07
CA PRO A 177 -14.64 17.01 5.73
C PRO A 177 -13.77 17.77 4.74
N LYS A 178 -13.28 17.05 3.73
CA LYS A 178 -12.52 17.60 2.61
C LYS A 178 -13.17 17.24 1.29
N PHE A 179 -13.12 18.17 0.34
CA PHE A 179 -13.68 18.04 -1.00
C PHE A 179 -12.68 18.55 -2.02
N THR A 180 -12.36 17.75 -3.04
CA THR A 180 -11.39 18.13 -4.08
C THR A 180 -11.97 19.09 -5.11
N LYS A 181 -13.29 19.13 -5.26
CA LYS A 181 -13.93 20.10 -6.15
C LYS A 181 -14.13 21.44 -5.43
N GLY A 182 -13.57 22.50 -5.99
CA GLY A 182 -13.76 23.86 -5.49
C GLY A 182 -12.53 24.72 -5.72
N GLN A 183 -12.46 25.86 -5.03
CA GLN A 183 -11.28 26.70 -5.01
C GLN A 183 -10.20 26.03 -4.14
N PRO A 184 -8.95 25.85 -4.63
CA PRO A 184 -7.86 25.24 -3.86
C PRO A 184 -7.58 25.93 -2.51
N GLU A 185 -7.92 27.21 -2.41
CA GLU A 185 -7.75 28.06 -1.24
C GLU A 185 -8.85 27.87 -0.17
N HIS A 186 -9.93 27.17 -0.50
CA HIS A 186 -11.01 26.94 0.45
C HIS A 186 -10.57 26.02 1.60
N PRO A 187 -10.96 26.27 2.87
CA PRO A 187 -10.56 25.44 4.02
C PRO A 187 -10.93 23.95 3.92
N TYR A 188 -11.97 23.63 3.15
CA TYR A 188 -12.38 22.24 2.87
C TYR A 188 -11.67 21.62 1.67
N HIS A 189 -10.85 22.36 0.93
CA HIS A 189 -10.01 21.77 -0.11
C HIS A 189 -8.75 21.15 0.52
N PRO A 190 -8.35 19.92 0.13
CA PRO A 190 -7.25 19.22 0.81
C PRO A 190 -5.86 19.78 0.48
N LYS A 191 -5.64 20.43 -0.67
CA LYS A 191 -4.29 20.90 -1.10
C LYS A 191 -3.64 21.79 -0.05
N ASN A 192 -4.27 22.93 0.23
CA ASN A 192 -3.69 23.90 1.16
C ASN A 192 -3.58 23.36 2.58
N TYR A 193 -4.53 22.52 3.01
CA TYR A 193 -4.46 21.85 4.31
C TYR A 193 -3.23 20.95 4.42
N ILE A 194 -2.96 20.11 3.41
CA ILE A 194 -1.79 19.24 3.38
C ILE A 194 -0.50 20.07 3.41
N HIS A 195 -0.39 21.11 2.58
CA HIS A 195 0.78 21.99 2.61
C HIS A 195 0.94 22.71 3.96
N HIS A 196 -0.15 23.13 4.60
CA HIS A 196 -0.10 23.70 5.93
C HIS A 196 0.46 22.71 6.97
N LEU A 197 0.03 21.44 6.94
CA LEU A 197 0.55 20.42 7.85
C LEU A 197 2.02 20.07 7.59
N ILE A 198 2.47 20.05 6.33
CA ILE A 198 3.91 19.89 6.04
C ILE A 198 4.71 21.03 6.68
N ASN A 199 4.26 22.28 6.53
CA ASN A 199 4.90 23.43 7.19
C ASN A 199 4.89 23.31 8.71
N LYS A 200 3.77 22.86 9.31
CA LYS A 200 3.68 22.61 10.75
C LYS A 200 4.76 21.61 11.20
N VAL A 201 4.93 20.50 10.50
CA VAL A 201 5.95 19.49 10.83
C VAL A 201 7.38 20.03 10.66
N ILE A 202 7.63 20.84 9.63
CA ILE A 202 8.91 21.53 9.44
C ILE A 202 9.20 22.46 10.63
N HIS A 203 8.23 23.29 11.04
CA HIS A 203 8.41 24.17 12.20
C HIS A 203 8.65 23.37 13.48
N SER A 204 7.92 22.28 13.73
CA SER A 204 8.19 21.40 14.88
C SER A 204 9.62 20.86 14.87
N LYS A 205 10.18 20.53 13.70
CA LYS A 205 11.57 20.08 13.58
C LYS A 205 12.58 21.20 13.83
N GLN A 206 12.25 22.44 13.45
CA GLN A 206 13.10 23.60 13.69
C GLN A 206 13.09 24.02 15.16
N ASP A 207 11.92 23.97 15.81
CA ASP A 207 11.73 24.30 17.22
C ASP A 207 12.35 23.24 18.14
N GLU A 208 12.29 21.96 17.74
CA GLU A 208 12.86 20.83 18.47
C GLU A 208 13.80 19.99 17.57
N PRO A 209 15.06 20.43 17.35
CA PRO A 209 15.99 19.78 16.42
C PRO A 209 16.26 18.29 16.70
N ASP A 210 16.17 17.86 17.95
CA ASP A 210 16.39 16.46 18.35
C ASP A 210 15.13 15.58 18.23
N ARG A 211 13.95 16.18 18.09
CA ARG A 211 12.69 15.44 17.94
C ARG A 211 12.65 14.76 16.56
N LEU A 212 12.25 13.48 16.55
CA LEU A 212 11.90 12.80 15.32
C LEU A 212 10.56 13.35 14.81
N CYS A 213 10.62 14.12 13.73
CA CYS A 213 9.43 14.60 13.02
C CYS A 213 9.26 13.77 11.75
N THR A 214 8.05 13.30 11.47
CA THR A 214 7.80 12.37 10.36
C THR A 214 6.63 12.81 9.48
N ILE A 215 6.72 12.52 8.18
CA ILE A 215 5.60 12.59 7.25
C ILE A 215 5.53 11.23 6.54
N LYS A 216 4.41 10.54 6.70
CA LYS A 216 4.18 9.21 6.11
C LYS A 216 3.03 9.30 5.12
N VAL A 217 3.33 9.03 3.86
CA VAL A 217 2.38 9.14 2.74
C VAL A 217 2.07 7.73 2.24
N SER A 218 0.81 7.32 2.26
CA SER A 218 0.36 6.06 1.67
C SER A 218 -0.80 6.34 0.72
N VAL A 219 -0.46 6.52 -0.55
CA VAL A 219 -1.39 6.98 -1.60
C VAL A 219 -1.10 6.23 -2.89
N ASP A 220 -2.13 5.67 -3.54
CA ASP A 220 -2.02 4.99 -4.85
C ASP A 220 -1.13 5.76 -5.85
N CYS A 221 -1.33 7.07 -6.01
CA CYS A 221 -0.53 7.91 -6.90
C CYS A 221 -0.17 9.27 -6.27
N ILE A 222 1.09 9.70 -6.38
CA ILE A 222 1.59 11.01 -5.90
C ILE A 222 2.25 11.85 -7.01
N ASP A 223 1.58 12.00 -8.15
CA ASP A 223 2.07 12.76 -9.31
C ASP A 223 1.63 14.24 -9.27
N ASP A 224 2.12 15.00 -8.29
CA ASP A 224 1.85 16.44 -8.11
C ASP A 224 3.15 17.21 -7.84
N ALA A 225 3.38 18.29 -8.61
CA ALA A 225 4.67 18.97 -8.60
C ALA A 225 4.90 19.76 -7.30
N ASP A 226 3.87 20.42 -6.77
CA ASP A 226 3.95 21.21 -5.55
C ASP A 226 4.16 20.30 -4.34
N PHE A 227 3.36 19.23 -4.25
CA PHE A 227 3.43 18.28 -3.14
C PHE A 227 4.80 17.62 -3.05
N ILE A 228 5.33 17.09 -4.17
CA ILE A 228 6.68 16.48 -4.19
C ILE A 228 7.75 17.51 -3.82
N SER A 229 7.67 18.72 -4.36
CA SER A 229 8.63 19.78 -4.03
C SER A 229 8.64 20.07 -2.53
N HIS A 230 7.46 20.06 -1.91
CA HIS A 230 7.31 20.32 -0.49
C HIS A 230 7.81 19.16 0.38
N LEU A 231 7.57 17.91 0.00
CA LEU A 231 8.13 16.73 0.67
C LEU A 231 9.67 16.73 0.61
N ILE A 232 10.24 17.01 -0.56
CA ILE A 232 11.70 17.13 -0.74
C ILE A 232 12.25 18.27 0.14
N HIS A 233 11.55 19.40 0.21
CA HIS A 233 11.93 20.50 1.09
C HIS A 233 11.88 20.08 2.56
N ALA A 234 10.80 19.45 3.03
CA ALA A 234 10.67 18.95 4.40
C ALA A 234 11.80 17.98 4.77
N SER A 235 12.13 17.05 3.87
CA SER A 235 13.24 16.12 4.05
C SER A 235 14.59 16.85 4.21
N LYS A 236 14.84 17.88 3.40
CA LYS A 236 16.04 18.74 3.53
C LYS A 236 16.06 19.55 4.83
N GLN A 237 14.91 19.80 5.46
CA GLN A 237 14.80 20.42 6.79
C GLN A 237 14.95 19.40 7.93
N GLY A 238 15.28 18.14 7.64
CA GLY A 238 15.49 17.09 8.64
C GLY A 238 14.24 16.32 9.05
N VAL A 239 13.10 16.55 8.38
CA VAL A 239 11.89 15.73 8.59
C VAL A 239 12.09 14.36 7.94
N TRP A 240 11.71 13.29 8.64
CA TRP A 240 11.76 11.94 8.10
C TRP A 240 10.53 11.68 7.22
N VAL A 241 10.72 11.73 5.91
CA VAL A 241 9.65 11.55 4.92
C VAL A 241 9.70 10.13 4.36
N GLN A 242 8.54 9.47 4.30
CA GLN A 242 8.38 8.12 3.73
C GLN A 242 7.13 8.06 2.85
N CYS A 243 7.24 7.45 1.68
CA CYS A 243 6.17 7.36 0.69
C CYS A 243 5.93 5.90 0.26
N ILE A 244 4.67 5.49 0.27
CA ILE A 244 4.20 4.20 -0.24
C ILE A 244 3.17 4.47 -1.33
N VAL A 245 3.38 3.85 -2.49
CA VAL A 245 2.58 4.04 -3.71
C VAL A 245 2.27 2.72 -4.39
N ASP A 246 1.33 2.72 -5.33
CA ASP A 246 1.15 1.58 -6.21
C ASP A 246 2.37 1.48 -7.13
N TRP A 247 2.93 0.27 -7.23
CA TRP A 247 4.15 0.07 -8.00
C TRP A 247 4.00 0.50 -9.47
N ARG A 248 2.82 0.37 -10.07
CA ARG A 248 2.59 0.78 -11.46
C ARG A 248 2.65 2.28 -11.63
N LYS A 249 2.16 3.05 -10.66
CA LYS A 249 2.25 4.51 -10.72
C LYS A 249 3.70 4.96 -10.62
N MET A 250 4.51 4.25 -9.84
CA MET A 250 5.96 4.49 -9.72
C MET A 250 6.76 4.06 -10.95
N THR A 251 6.43 2.93 -11.58
CA THR A 251 7.27 2.27 -12.61
C THR A 251 6.76 2.48 -14.03
N LEU A 252 5.44 2.49 -14.24
CA LEU A 252 4.78 2.56 -15.55
C LEU A 252 4.28 3.99 -15.87
N THR A 253 5.05 4.98 -15.44
CA THR A 253 4.81 6.39 -15.77
C THR A 253 6.14 7.08 -16.13
N ASN A 254 6.11 7.94 -17.14
CA ASN A 254 7.25 8.81 -17.51
C ASN A 254 7.16 10.14 -16.74
N SER A 255 6.85 10.08 -15.45
CA SER A 255 6.62 11.26 -14.64
C SER A 255 7.94 11.84 -14.08
N HIS A 256 8.20 13.10 -14.41
CA HIS A 256 9.31 13.88 -13.86
C HIS A 256 9.19 14.08 -12.34
N ASN A 257 7.97 14.08 -11.82
CA ASN A 257 7.68 14.19 -10.39
C ASN A 257 8.21 12.96 -9.63
N TYR A 258 7.89 11.75 -10.12
CA TYR A 258 8.47 10.52 -9.57
C TYR A 258 10.00 10.47 -9.71
N ALA A 259 10.54 10.95 -10.83
CA ALA A 259 12.00 11.03 -11.02
C ALA A 259 12.67 11.89 -9.94
N ARG A 260 12.13 13.08 -9.68
CA ARG A 260 12.63 14.00 -8.65
C ARG A 260 12.57 13.36 -7.26
N LEU A 261 11.47 12.65 -6.96
CA LEU A 261 11.32 11.98 -5.67
C LEU A 261 12.34 10.84 -5.51
N LYS A 262 12.53 9.98 -6.52
CA LYS A 262 13.53 8.89 -6.53
C LYS A 262 14.95 9.41 -6.36
N HIS A 263 15.29 10.54 -6.98
CA HIS A 263 16.60 11.19 -6.82
C HIS A 263 16.79 11.86 -5.46
N SER A 264 15.73 12.14 -4.71
CA SER A 264 15.83 12.89 -3.45
C SER A 264 16.43 12.10 -2.28
N GLY A 265 16.46 10.77 -2.38
CA GLY A 265 16.82 9.88 -1.26
C GLY A 265 15.69 9.66 -0.25
N ILE A 266 14.52 10.28 -0.44
CA ILE A 266 13.30 9.94 0.32
C ILE A 266 12.95 8.48 0.06
N GLU A 267 12.57 7.75 1.10
CA GLU A 267 12.10 6.38 0.95
C GLU A 267 10.80 6.36 0.14
N LEU A 268 10.85 5.75 -1.04
CA LEU A 268 9.70 5.54 -1.92
C LEU A 268 9.56 4.05 -2.20
N ILE A 269 8.42 3.48 -1.83
CA ILE A 269 8.12 2.05 -1.92
C ILE A 269 6.92 1.82 -2.83
N GLY A 270 7.11 1.00 -3.87
CA GLY A 270 6.02 0.43 -4.67
C GLY A 270 5.53 -0.88 -4.07
N VAL A 271 4.24 -1.00 -3.80
CA VAL A 271 3.68 -2.23 -3.21
C VAL A 271 3.10 -3.13 -4.31
N VAL A 272 3.57 -4.37 -4.40
CA VAL A 272 3.15 -5.41 -5.33
C VAL A 272 2.34 -6.46 -4.57
N CYS A 273 1.02 -6.37 -4.66
CA CYS A 273 0.11 -7.27 -3.96
C CYS A 273 -0.46 -8.35 -4.87
N SER A 274 -0.92 -8.08 -6.09
CA SER A 274 -1.85 -9.00 -6.77
C SER A 274 -1.34 -9.94 -7.87
N PRO A 275 -0.07 -10.02 -8.35
CA PRO A 275 0.05 -10.51 -9.73
C PRO A 275 0.07 -12.04 -9.90
N GLN A 276 -0.96 -12.54 -10.59
CA GLN A 276 -0.96 -13.76 -11.42
C GLN A 276 -1.71 -13.57 -12.77
N HIS A 277 -1.76 -12.35 -13.34
CA HIS A 277 -2.46 -12.09 -14.61
C HIS A 277 -1.52 -12.02 -15.84
N HIS A 278 -1.97 -12.58 -16.98
CA HIS A 278 -1.50 -12.21 -18.32
C HIS A 278 -2.13 -10.86 -18.71
N LEU A 279 -1.33 -9.79 -18.79
CA LEU A 279 -1.78 -8.43 -19.17
C LEU A 279 -2.28 -7.62 -17.96
N ILE A 280 -1.39 -6.80 -17.41
CA ILE A 280 -1.40 -6.13 -16.09
C ILE A 280 -2.41 -4.95 -16.04
N GLU A 281 -3.68 -5.19 -16.37
CA GLU A 281 -4.74 -4.20 -16.24
C GLU A 281 -6.00 -4.87 -15.67
N VAL A 282 -6.46 -4.40 -14.51
CA VAL A 282 -7.69 -3.60 -14.32
C VAL A 282 -7.75 -3.05 -12.87
N GLU A 283 -7.06 -3.67 -11.89
CA GLU A 283 -7.25 -3.35 -10.45
C GLU A 283 -5.98 -2.85 -9.72
N PRO A 284 -6.06 -1.81 -8.88
CA PRO A 284 -4.95 -1.30 -8.07
C PRO A 284 -4.46 -2.34 -7.04
N ASP A 285 -3.15 -2.44 -6.83
CA ASP A 285 -2.46 -3.40 -5.94
C ASP A 285 -2.38 -2.80 -4.56
N MET A 286 -2.18 -1.48 -4.51
CA MET A 286 -2.20 -0.69 -3.32
C MET A 286 -3.05 0.55 -3.59
N HIS A 287 -4.22 0.63 -2.96
CA HIS A 287 -5.20 1.70 -3.21
C HIS A 287 -5.52 2.56 -1.97
N THR A 288 -4.69 2.52 -0.93
CA THR A 288 -4.80 3.44 0.21
C THR A 288 -4.53 4.86 -0.21
N LYS A 289 -5.09 5.80 0.55
CA LYS A 289 -5.03 7.24 0.33
C LYS A 289 -5.11 7.95 1.67
N PHE A 290 -4.02 7.92 2.42
CA PHE A 290 -3.88 8.65 3.66
C PHE A 290 -2.48 9.25 3.83
N ILE A 291 -2.39 10.30 4.64
CA ILE A 291 -1.13 10.93 5.04
C ILE A 291 -1.15 11.13 6.55
N ILE A 292 -0.05 10.80 7.22
CA ILE A 292 0.18 11.04 8.64
C ILE A 292 1.27 12.11 8.79
N PHE A 293 1.01 13.09 9.64
CA PHE A 293 1.92 14.17 9.99
C PHE A 293 2.25 14.04 11.48
N ASN A 294 3.50 13.68 11.77
CA ASN A 294 3.96 13.25 13.09
C ASN A 294 3.07 12.13 13.66
N ASP A 295 2.58 12.31 14.88
CA ASP A 295 1.64 11.47 15.60
C ASP A 295 0.39 12.26 15.96
N GLU A 296 0.11 13.39 15.30
CA GLU A 296 -0.91 14.36 15.72
C GLU A 296 -2.03 14.51 14.69
N ASP A 297 -1.67 14.64 13.41
CA ASP A 297 -2.62 14.95 12.35
C ASP A 297 -2.57 13.88 11.25
N CYS A 298 -3.74 13.49 10.74
CA CYS A 298 -3.80 12.68 9.53
C CYS A 298 -4.99 13.07 8.65
N ILE A 299 -4.90 12.71 7.38
CA ILE A 299 -5.96 12.88 6.39
C ILE A 299 -6.15 11.57 5.64
N GLN A 300 -7.41 11.20 5.40
CA GLN A 300 -7.79 10.07 4.55
C GLN A 300 -8.82 10.56 3.52
N GLY A 301 -8.76 10.05 2.29
CA GLY A 301 -9.79 10.35 1.30
C GLY A 301 -9.91 9.32 0.20
N SER A 302 -10.85 9.54 -0.72
CA SER A 302 -10.94 8.79 -1.97
C SER A 302 -9.96 9.26 -3.03
N PHE A 303 -9.28 10.40 -2.80
CA PHE A 303 -8.39 11.06 -3.75
C PHE A 303 -6.93 10.60 -3.73
N ASN A 304 -6.31 10.58 -4.91
CA ASN A 304 -4.85 10.40 -5.08
C ASN A 304 -4.11 11.69 -4.67
N ILE A 305 -2.85 11.95 -5.05
CA ILE A 305 -2.24 13.29 -4.94
C ILE A 305 -1.76 13.72 -6.33
N THR A 306 -2.67 14.32 -7.08
CA THR A 306 -2.47 14.78 -8.46
C THR A 306 -3.27 16.08 -8.68
N PHE A 307 -3.11 17.06 -7.77
CA PHE A 307 -3.93 18.28 -7.76
C PHE A 307 -3.83 19.07 -9.05
N ASP A 308 -2.68 19.04 -9.72
CA ASP A 308 -2.44 19.72 -10.99
C ASP A 308 -3.36 19.24 -12.13
N ARG A 309 -4.01 18.07 -11.98
CA ARG A 309 -4.90 17.47 -13.01
C ARG A 309 -6.37 17.38 -12.57
N TRP A 310 -6.75 18.00 -11.44
CA TRP A 310 -7.97 17.65 -10.71
C TRP A 310 -9.26 18.43 -10.98
N TRP A 311 -9.36 19.16 -12.07
CA TRP A 311 -10.60 19.88 -12.39
C TRP A 311 -11.80 18.97 -12.68
N ALA A 312 -11.59 17.66 -12.90
CA ALA A 312 -12.65 16.69 -13.26
C ALA A 312 -13.14 15.78 -12.11
N ASN A 313 -12.33 15.48 -11.08
CA ASN A 313 -12.67 14.46 -10.08
C ASN A 313 -13.32 15.04 -8.82
N TRP A 314 -14.50 14.51 -8.47
CA TRP A 314 -15.26 14.93 -7.28
C TRP A 314 -15.03 13.90 -6.18
N GLU A 315 -14.05 14.18 -5.33
CA GLU A 315 -13.59 13.26 -4.32
C GLU A 315 -13.75 13.87 -2.94
N SER A 316 -13.91 12.99 -1.95
CA SER A 316 -14.11 13.39 -0.57
C SER A 316 -13.03 12.79 0.31
N GLY A 317 -12.83 13.42 1.46
CA GLY A 317 -12.01 12.88 2.52
C GLY A 317 -12.36 13.51 3.86
N MET A 318 -11.56 13.19 4.85
CA MET A 318 -11.68 13.69 6.21
C MET A 318 -10.31 13.83 6.84
N THR A 319 -10.18 14.79 7.73
CA THR A 319 -8.99 14.98 8.55
C THR A 319 -9.28 14.65 9.99
N PHE A 320 -8.24 14.23 10.70
CA PHE A 320 -8.29 13.89 12.11
C PHE A 320 -7.14 14.60 12.82
N HIS A 321 -7.44 15.23 13.94
CA HIS A 321 -6.44 15.69 14.91
C HIS A 321 -6.42 14.70 16.07
N SER A 322 -5.75 13.57 15.90
CA SER A 322 -5.84 12.45 16.84
C SER A 322 -4.64 11.51 16.78
N LYS A 323 -3.97 11.37 17.93
CA LYS A 323 -2.87 10.42 18.08
C LYS A 323 -3.28 8.97 17.87
N GLY A 324 -4.46 8.60 18.35
CA GLY A 324 -4.95 7.23 18.21
C GLY A 324 -5.25 6.88 16.76
N VAL A 325 -5.90 7.78 16.01
CA VAL A 325 -6.15 7.57 14.58
C VAL A 325 -4.84 7.51 13.78
N CYS A 326 -3.88 8.40 14.08
CA CYS A 326 -2.54 8.33 13.49
C CYS A 326 -1.86 6.98 13.76
N ARG A 327 -2.00 6.42 14.97
CA ARG A 327 -1.44 5.10 15.32
C ARG A 327 -2.13 3.96 14.57
N LEU A 328 -3.45 4.02 14.41
CA LEU A 328 -4.21 3.05 13.61
C LEU A 328 -3.79 3.07 12.13
N PHE A 329 -3.59 4.26 11.54
CA PHE A 329 -3.04 4.37 10.18
C PHE A 329 -1.58 3.95 10.10
N ASP A 330 -0.77 4.20 11.13
CA ASP A 330 0.63 3.76 11.15
C ASP A 330 0.74 2.22 11.18
N ASN A 331 -0.21 1.53 11.83
CA ASN A 331 -0.30 0.06 11.77
C ASN A 331 -0.52 -0.43 10.32
N ILE A 332 -1.36 0.26 9.54
CA ILE A 332 -1.56 -0.03 8.11
C ILE A 332 -0.29 0.31 7.32
N PHE A 333 0.30 1.48 7.57
CA PHE A 333 1.52 1.94 6.88
C PHE A 333 2.70 0.98 7.08
N GLN A 334 2.95 0.52 8.31
CA GLN A 334 4.02 -0.43 8.59
C GLN A 334 3.76 -1.78 7.91
N SER A 335 2.51 -2.24 7.86
CA SER A 335 2.14 -3.46 7.13
C SER A 335 2.45 -3.36 5.63
N GLN A 336 2.10 -2.23 5.01
CA GLN A 336 2.40 -1.96 3.60
C GLN A 336 3.91 -1.85 3.34
N ARG A 337 4.68 -1.40 4.35
CA ARG A 337 6.14 -1.35 4.33
C ARG A 337 6.82 -2.71 4.62
N GLY A 338 6.02 -3.78 4.73
CA GLY A 338 6.49 -5.15 4.90
C GLY A 338 6.46 -5.66 6.34
N GLY A 339 5.99 -4.87 7.31
CA GLY A 339 5.82 -5.28 8.70
C GLY A 339 4.57 -6.16 8.92
N VAL A 340 4.45 -6.73 10.11
CA VAL A 340 3.23 -7.43 10.55
C VAL A 340 2.17 -6.41 10.92
N ILE A 341 0.96 -6.55 10.36
CA ILE A 341 -0.21 -5.83 10.84
C ILE A 341 -0.67 -6.39 12.19
N GLN A 342 -0.72 -5.51 13.18
CA GLN A 342 -1.17 -5.87 14.51
C GLN A 342 -2.69 -5.96 14.54
N LYS A 343 -3.19 -6.95 15.28
CA LYS A 343 -4.61 -7.18 15.48
C LYS A 343 -5.17 -6.25 16.56
N TYR A 344 -6.44 -5.89 16.41
CA TYR A 344 -7.24 -5.28 17.47
C TYR A 344 -8.71 -5.63 17.27
N GLY A 345 -9.48 -5.54 18.34
CA GLY A 345 -10.89 -5.81 18.38
C GLY A 345 -11.72 -4.61 17.93
N ILE A 346 -12.88 -4.90 17.32
CA ILE A 346 -13.85 -3.92 16.86
C ILE A 346 -15.25 -4.28 17.37
N ASP A 347 -16.11 -3.27 17.45
CA ASP A 347 -17.55 -3.45 17.70
C ASP A 347 -18.32 -3.01 16.45
N PRO A 348 -18.94 -3.93 15.68
CA PRO A 348 -19.72 -3.58 14.49
C PRO A 348 -20.86 -2.60 14.74
N HIS A 349 -21.28 -2.43 15.99
CA HIS A 349 -22.34 -1.52 16.40
C HIS A 349 -21.83 -0.16 16.88
N SER A 350 -20.52 0.02 17.05
CA SER A 350 -19.94 1.29 17.45
C SER A 350 -19.94 2.31 16.31
N GLN A 351 -19.79 3.59 16.68
CA GLN A 351 -19.72 4.68 15.71
C GLN A 351 -18.37 4.73 14.97
N PHE A 352 -17.32 4.12 15.52
CA PHE A 352 -15.97 4.17 14.96
C PHE A 352 -15.45 2.75 14.68
N ASN A 353 -15.18 2.46 13.41
CA ASN A 353 -14.52 1.23 12.97
C ASN A 353 -13.59 1.55 11.79
N LEU A 354 -12.26 1.38 11.98
CA LEU A 354 -11.29 1.52 10.89
C LEU A 354 -10.96 0.15 10.30
N LEU A 355 -11.59 -0.20 9.18
CA LEU A 355 -11.43 -1.51 8.56
C LEU A 355 -10.50 -1.45 7.35
N TYR A 356 -9.79 -2.55 7.11
CA TYR A 356 -8.89 -2.71 5.98
C TYR A 356 -8.92 -4.15 5.46
N THR A 357 -8.67 -4.37 4.16
CA THR A 357 -8.86 -5.69 3.51
C THR A 357 -7.88 -6.75 4.01
N PHE A 358 -6.64 -6.38 4.31
CA PHE A 358 -5.67 -7.23 5.03
C PHE A 358 -5.69 -7.02 6.55
N GLY A 359 -6.66 -6.27 7.07
CA GLY A 359 -6.83 -6.00 8.49
C GLY A 359 -7.11 -7.26 9.30
N ARG A 360 -6.57 -7.33 10.52
CA ARG A 360 -6.81 -8.44 11.46
C ARG A 360 -7.73 -7.97 12.58
N HIS A 361 -8.95 -7.62 12.19
CA HIS A 361 -9.98 -7.09 13.08
C HIS A 361 -10.81 -8.23 13.63
N THR A 362 -11.07 -8.26 14.94
CA THR A 362 -11.88 -9.32 15.57
C THR A 362 -13.08 -8.76 16.31
N MET A 363 -14.24 -9.41 16.17
CA MET A 363 -15.40 -9.11 17.02
C MET A 363 -15.20 -9.70 18.42
N GLN A 364 -16.07 -9.34 19.37
CA GLN A 364 -16.05 -9.86 20.75
C GLN A 364 -16.13 -11.40 20.84
N ASN A 365 -16.73 -12.05 19.85
CA ASN A 365 -16.82 -13.52 19.77
C ASN A 365 -15.53 -14.18 19.21
N GLY A 366 -14.49 -13.40 18.90
CA GLY A 366 -13.21 -13.87 18.37
C GLY A 366 -13.19 -14.08 16.86
N ASN A 367 -14.31 -13.94 16.16
CA ASN A 367 -14.36 -14.09 14.70
C ASN A 367 -13.76 -12.86 14.01
N ILE A 368 -13.10 -13.08 12.87
CA ILE A 368 -12.55 -12.00 12.04
C ILE A 368 -13.69 -11.19 11.44
N TYR A 369 -13.52 -9.87 11.38
CA TYR A 369 -14.45 -8.93 10.78
C TYR A 369 -13.83 -8.21 9.58
N PHE A 370 -14.37 -8.44 8.39
CA PHE A 370 -13.87 -7.89 7.15
C PHE A 370 -14.66 -6.64 6.71
N PRO A 371 -14.05 -5.73 5.91
CA PRO A 371 -14.73 -4.54 5.41
C PRO A 371 -16.08 -4.81 4.72
N HIS A 372 -16.20 -5.92 3.99
CA HIS A 372 -17.43 -6.28 3.30
C HIS A 372 -18.58 -6.61 4.26
N GLN A 373 -18.28 -7.21 5.41
CA GLN A 373 -19.27 -7.52 6.43
C GLN A 373 -19.83 -6.25 7.07
N ALA A 374 -19.02 -5.18 7.19
CA ALA A 374 -19.49 -3.87 7.61
C ALA A 374 -20.53 -3.29 6.64
N ILE A 375 -20.23 -3.34 5.33
CA ILE A 375 -21.15 -2.87 4.28
C ILE A 375 -22.47 -3.64 4.34
N LEU A 376 -22.42 -4.98 4.38
CA LEU A 376 -23.61 -5.83 4.45
C LEU A 376 -24.42 -5.57 5.72
N SER A 377 -23.75 -5.41 6.86
CA SER A 377 -24.39 -5.14 8.15
C SER A 377 -25.13 -3.80 8.17
N GLU A 378 -24.60 -2.76 7.53
CA GLU A 378 -25.30 -1.48 7.39
C GLU A 378 -26.52 -1.59 6.45
N ILE A 379 -26.39 -2.30 5.32
CA ILE A 379 -27.50 -2.53 4.39
C ILE A 379 -28.65 -3.29 5.07
N HIS A 380 -28.33 -4.30 5.89
CA HIS A 380 -29.33 -5.07 6.61
C HIS A 380 -30.03 -4.27 7.72
N ARG A 381 -29.32 -3.36 8.39
CA ARG A 381 -29.87 -2.49 9.44
C ARG A 381 -30.64 -1.28 8.91
N ALA A 382 -30.48 -0.90 7.64
CA ALA A 382 -31.17 0.25 7.09
C ALA A 382 -32.70 0.07 7.13
N HIS A 383 -33.39 1.07 7.71
CA HIS A 383 -34.85 1.11 7.81
C HIS A 383 -35.51 2.13 6.88
N HIS A 384 -34.79 3.19 6.49
CA HIS A 384 -35.38 4.34 5.77
C HIS A 384 -34.79 4.56 4.39
N SER A 385 -33.46 4.73 4.30
CA SER A 385 -32.80 4.99 3.02
C SER A 385 -31.36 4.50 3.00
N ILE A 386 -30.88 4.15 1.81
CA ILE A 386 -29.47 3.90 1.49
C ILE A 386 -29.12 4.77 0.29
N LYS A 387 -28.06 5.59 0.42
CA LYS A 387 -27.55 6.43 -0.67
C LYS A 387 -26.11 6.09 -0.94
N LEU A 388 -25.81 5.68 -2.17
CA LEU A 388 -24.48 5.28 -2.60
C LEU A 388 -23.98 6.17 -3.72
N THR A 389 -22.73 6.61 -3.64
CA THR A 389 -22.03 7.31 -4.72
C THR A 389 -20.73 6.55 -4.99
N LEU A 390 -20.64 5.90 -6.15
CA LEU A 390 -19.55 4.97 -6.47
C LEU A 390 -19.06 5.19 -7.90
N PHE A 391 -17.79 4.88 -8.18
CA PHE A 391 -17.30 4.78 -9.55
C PHE A 391 -17.89 3.54 -10.24
N MET A 392 -17.76 2.39 -9.59
CA MET A 392 -18.29 1.11 -10.05
C MET A 392 -18.81 0.31 -8.86
N VAL A 393 -19.77 -0.58 -9.13
CA VAL A 393 -20.13 -1.67 -8.22
C VAL A 393 -19.91 -2.99 -8.93
N GLY A 394 -19.07 -3.85 -8.37
CA GLY A 394 -18.95 -5.25 -8.79
C GLY A 394 -19.76 -6.16 -7.86
N GLU A 395 -19.85 -7.44 -8.20
CA GLU A 395 -20.37 -8.43 -7.25
C GLU A 395 -19.30 -8.68 -6.18
N LEU A 396 -19.38 -7.92 -5.09
CA LEU A 396 -18.56 -8.17 -3.93
C LEU A 396 -19.18 -9.36 -3.18
N LEU A 397 -18.68 -10.56 -3.48
CA LEU A 397 -19.07 -11.81 -2.83
C LEU A 397 -18.26 -11.97 -1.53
N GLY A 398 -18.95 -12.02 -0.40
CA GLY A 398 -18.36 -12.44 0.87
C GLY A 398 -18.00 -13.93 0.89
N GLU A 399 -17.36 -14.38 1.96
CA GLU A 399 -16.93 -15.79 2.14
C GLU A 399 -18.08 -16.80 2.04
N HIS A 400 -19.32 -16.37 2.29
CA HIS A 400 -20.53 -17.19 2.18
C HIS A 400 -21.35 -16.91 0.92
N SER A 401 -20.72 -16.36 -0.13
CA SER A 401 -21.40 -15.83 -1.33
C SER A 401 -22.38 -14.69 -1.01
N ASP A 402 -22.13 -13.94 0.07
CA ASP A 402 -22.93 -12.79 0.45
C ASP A 402 -22.74 -11.67 -0.57
N SER A 403 -23.76 -11.41 -1.38
CA SER A 403 -23.72 -10.40 -2.44
C SER A 403 -24.26 -9.06 -1.94
N VAL A 404 -23.42 -8.01 -1.99
CA VAL A 404 -23.83 -6.62 -1.69
C VAL A 404 -25.00 -6.20 -2.57
N ILE A 405 -25.02 -6.64 -3.85
CA ILE A 405 -26.13 -6.36 -4.77
C ILE A 405 -27.43 -7.00 -4.29
N CYS A 406 -27.40 -8.28 -3.93
CA CYS A 406 -28.57 -8.95 -3.36
C CYS A 406 -29.04 -8.29 -2.07
N ALA A 407 -28.12 -7.87 -1.19
CA ALA A 407 -28.45 -7.16 0.04
C ALA A 407 -29.19 -5.84 -0.23
N LEU A 408 -28.74 -5.06 -1.23
CA LEU A 408 -29.39 -3.80 -1.64
C LEU A 408 -30.79 -4.04 -2.24
N ILE A 409 -30.93 -5.07 -3.08
CA ILE A 409 -32.22 -5.49 -3.63
C ILE A 409 -33.18 -5.89 -2.51
N ASN A 410 -32.71 -6.70 -1.55
CA ASN A 410 -33.48 -7.10 -0.38
C ASN A 410 -33.87 -5.89 0.48
N ALA A 411 -32.98 -4.91 0.66
CA ALA A 411 -33.32 -3.68 1.38
C ALA A 411 -34.47 -2.93 0.69
N LYS A 412 -34.42 -2.81 -0.63
CA LYS A 412 -35.52 -2.21 -1.40
C LYS A 412 -36.84 -2.98 -1.25
N HIS A 413 -36.80 -4.32 -1.25
CA HIS A 413 -37.98 -5.15 -0.98
C HIS A 413 -38.54 -4.98 0.44
N ARG A 414 -37.70 -4.68 1.43
CA ARG A 414 -38.12 -4.32 2.79
C ARG A 414 -38.73 -2.91 2.90
N GLY A 415 -38.74 -2.12 1.83
CA GLY A 415 -39.27 -0.75 1.81
C GLY A 415 -38.25 0.35 2.05
N VAL A 416 -36.95 0.04 2.03
CA VAL A 416 -35.87 1.04 2.14
C VAL A 416 -35.70 1.79 0.82
N ASP A 417 -35.60 3.12 0.85
CA ASP A 417 -35.30 3.93 -0.33
C ASP A 417 -33.82 3.78 -0.73
N VAL A 418 -33.54 3.01 -1.77
CA VAL A 418 -32.18 2.77 -2.27
C VAL A 418 -31.92 3.65 -3.50
N GLN A 419 -30.99 4.59 -3.36
CA GLN A 419 -30.53 5.51 -4.41
C GLN A 419 -29.04 5.28 -4.68
N ILE A 420 -28.67 5.14 -5.94
CA ILE A 420 -27.28 4.89 -6.34
C ILE A 420 -26.90 5.85 -7.47
N LEU A 421 -25.81 6.57 -7.28
CA LEU A 421 -25.16 7.41 -8.28
C LEU A 421 -23.86 6.75 -8.73
N PHE A 422 -23.76 6.47 -10.02
CA PHE A 422 -22.57 5.92 -10.62
C PHE A 422 -21.85 6.94 -11.49
N ASN A 423 -20.53 7.03 -11.34
CA ASN A 423 -19.68 7.81 -12.25
C ASN A 423 -19.02 6.88 -13.28
N GLY A 424 -19.59 6.79 -14.48
CA GLY A 424 -19.02 6.02 -15.58
C GLY A 424 -19.16 4.50 -15.44
N HIS A 425 -20.12 4.01 -14.65
CA HIS A 425 -20.29 2.58 -14.43
C HIS A 425 -20.58 1.84 -15.73
N LEU A 426 -19.68 0.92 -16.07
CA LEU A 426 -19.94 -0.11 -17.06
C LEU A 426 -20.51 -1.31 -16.31
N ALA A 427 -21.81 -1.56 -16.46
CA ALA A 427 -22.36 -2.86 -16.09
C ALA A 427 -21.72 -3.90 -17.02
N ARG A 428 -20.80 -4.71 -16.49
CA ARG A 428 -20.11 -5.76 -17.26
C ARG A 428 -20.62 -7.12 -16.80
N GLN A 429 -20.96 -7.97 -17.77
CA GLN A 429 -21.32 -9.36 -17.54
C GLN A 429 -20.05 -10.20 -17.77
N GLY A 430 -19.57 -10.90 -16.74
CA GLY A 430 -18.41 -11.80 -16.83
C GLY A 430 -17.19 -11.37 -16.03
N GLU A 431 -16.21 -12.27 -15.90
CA GLU A 431 -14.91 -12.02 -15.27
C GLU A 431 -14.02 -11.15 -16.17
N ILE A 432 -13.24 -10.26 -15.55
CA ILE A 432 -12.25 -9.44 -16.25
C ILE A 432 -11.17 -10.37 -16.84
N GLY A 433 -10.85 -10.21 -18.13
CA GLY A 433 -9.71 -10.89 -18.76
C GLY A 433 -9.99 -12.30 -19.30
N LYS A 434 -11.26 -12.72 -19.44
CA LYS A 434 -11.66 -13.95 -20.13
C LYS A 434 -12.40 -13.69 -21.44
#